data_AF-D5U1A8-F1
#
_entry.id   AF-D5U1A8-F1
#
_cell.length_a   1.000
_cell.length_b   1.000
_cell.length_c   1.000
_cell.angle_alpha   90.00
_cell.angle_beta   90.00
_cell.angle_gamma   90.00
#
_symmetry.space_group_name_H-M   'P 1'
#
loop_
_entity.id
_entity.type
_entity.pdbx_description
1 polymer ?
#
loop_
_entity_poly.entity_id
_entity_poly.type
_entity_poly.pdbx_seq_one_letter_code
_entity_poly.pdbx_strand_id
1 'polypeptide(L)'
;MTHSYSLYDPLETTILVFASMFTSFLTLFLIYELLKSKRVRETKIYLSGEPEEIVKEASPSVGNLYWGFIKRFARSIFETLINKVQTGSLHEWFNFISSWLGILVILAVLMSVLYLLAG
;
A
#
# COMPACT_ATOMS: atom_id res chain seq x y z
N MET A 1 -15.51 1.01 36.93
CA MET A 1 -14.99 2.09 36.07
C MET A 1 -13.49 2.18 36.28
N THR A 2 -12.72 1.48 35.45
CA THR A 2 -11.25 1.45 35.53
C THR A 2 -10.70 2.55 34.64
N HIS A 3 -10.30 3.67 35.23
CA HIS A 3 -9.55 4.70 34.51
C HIS A 3 -8.16 4.14 34.20
N SER A 4 -7.91 3.82 32.94
CA SER A 4 -6.58 3.48 32.44
C SER A 4 -5.71 4.73 32.45
N TYR A 5 -4.67 4.71 33.28
CA TYR A 5 -3.68 5.77 33.40
C TYR A 5 -2.92 5.90 32.07
N SER A 6 -3.01 7.07 31.44
CA SER A 6 -2.04 7.48 30.43
C SER A 6 -0.68 7.58 31.12
N LEU A 7 0.27 6.71 30.77
CA LEU A 7 1.63 6.72 31.36
C LEU A 7 2.46 7.96 30.95
N TYR A 8 1.92 8.83 30.10
CA TYR A 8 2.57 10.04 29.60
C TYR A 8 1.64 11.24 29.70
N ASP A 9 2.23 12.40 29.95
CA ASP A 9 1.50 13.68 29.89
C ASP A 9 0.96 13.86 28.45
N PRO A 10 -0.33 14.19 28.26
CA PRO A 10 -0.89 14.51 26.94
C PRO A 10 -0.08 15.54 26.15
N LEU A 11 0.60 16.46 26.83
CA LEU A 11 1.46 17.43 26.20
C LEU A 11 2.76 16.80 25.67
N GLU A 12 3.40 15.92 26.45
CA GLU A 12 4.62 15.21 26.06
C GLU A 12 4.38 14.28 24.86
N THR A 13 3.26 13.54 24.88
CA THR A 13 2.87 12.67 23.76
C THR A 13 2.62 13.45 22.49
N THR A 14 1.95 14.60 22.59
CA THR A 14 1.70 15.48 21.44
C THR A 14 3.02 15.98 20.85
N ILE A 15 3.94 16.47 21.68
CA ILE A 15 5.27 16.94 21.23
C ILE A 15 6.03 15.80 20.53
N LEU A 16 6.01 14.60 21.09
CA LEU A 16 6.72 13.44 20.53
C LEU A 16 6.16 13.04 19.17
N VAL A 17 4.83 13.05 19.00
CA VAL A 17 4.18 12.78 17.72
C VAL A 17 4.56 13.84 16.69
N PHE A 18 4.45 15.13 17.00
CA PHE A 18 4.84 16.19 16.08
C PHE A 18 6.32 16.12 15.70
N ALA A 19 7.21 15.85 16.66
CA ALA A 19 8.63 15.66 16.40
C ALA A 19 8.86 14.49 15.44
N SER A 20 8.20 13.34 15.66
CA SER A 20 8.33 12.16 14.78
C SER A 20 7.82 12.41 13.36
N MET A 21 6.71 13.15 13.21
CA MET A 21 6.16 13.52 11.91
C MET A 21 7.09 14.47 11.17
N PHE A 22 7.64 15.46 11.87
CA PHE A 22 8.59 16.41 11.31
C PHE A 22 9.88 15.71 10.86
N THR A 23 10.45 14.83 11.68
CA THR A 23 11.65 14.07 11.31
C THR A 23 11.39 13.16 10.11
N SER A 24 10.22 12.53 10.04
CA SER A 24 9.84 11.68 8.91
C SER A 24 9.71 12.49 7.62
N PHE A 25 9.04 13.64 7.68
CA PHE A 25 8.91 14.56 6.56
C PHE A 25 10.27 15.08 6.08
N LEU A 26 11.11 15.54 7.01
CA LEU A 26 12.44 16.06 6.69
C LEU A 26 13.31 14.98 6.03
N THR A 27 13.25 13.75 6.53
CA THR A 27 13.98 12.62 5.95
C THR A 27 13.53 12.35 4.52
N LEU A 28 12.23 12.29 4.26
CA LEU A 28 11.69 12.10 2.91
C LEU A 28 12.05 13.26 1.97
N PHE A 29 12.00 14.50 2.47
CA PHE A 29 12.38 15.68 1.70
C PHE A 29 13.87 15.66 1.31
N LEU A 30 14.75 15.30 2.25
CA LEU A 30 16.18 15.17 1.97
C LEU A 30 16.47 14.04 0.98
N ILE A 31 15.81 12.88 1.13
CA ILE A 31 15.90 11.78 0.17
C ILE A 31 15.46 12.25 -1.21
N TYR A 32 14.34 12.97 -1.30
CA TYR A 32 13.85 13.52 -2.56
C TYR A 32 14.88 14.46 -3.19
N GLU A 33 15.40 15.44 -2.47
CA GLU A 33 16.40 16.38 -3.00
C GLU A 33 17.72 15.69 -3.39
N LEU A 34 18.13 14.64 -2.68
CA LEU A 34 19.30 13.83 -3.04
C LEU A 34 19.08 12.99 -4.30
N LEU A 35 17.91 12.39 -4.45
CA LEU A 35 17.56 11.52 -5.58
C LEU A 35 17.04 12.28 -6.80
N LYS A 36 16.64 13.54 -6.62
CA LYS A 36 16.13 14.39 -7.69
C LYS A 36 17.19 14.52 -8.77
N SER A 37 16.91 13.91 -9.93
CA SER A 37 17.78 14.02 -11.09
C SER A 37 17.94 15.48 -11.49
N LYS A 38 19.19 15.99 -11.45
CA LYS A 38 19.54 17.32 -11.97
C LYS A 38 19.49 17.40 -13.49
N ARG A 39 19.40 16.25 -14.17
CA ARG A 39 19.24 16.19 -15.62
C ARG A 39 17.76 16.00 -15.93
N VAL A 40 17.13 17.04 -16.46
CA VAL A 40 15.86 16.92 -17.17
C VAL A 40 16.20 16.18 -18.46
N ARG A 41 15.84 14.90 -18.54
CA ARG A 41 16.01 14.14 -19.77
C ARG A 41 14.96 14.64 -20.75
N GLU A 42 15.37 15.46 -21.72
CA GLU A 42 14.56 15.73 -22.90
C GLU A 42 14.56 14.48 -23.79
N THR A 43 13.77 13.49 -23.38
CA THR A 43 13.44 12.36 -24.24
C THR A 43 12.40 12.83 -25.24
N LYS A 44 12.81 13.00 -26.51
CA LYS A 44 11.84 13.04 -27.60
C LYS A 44 10.94 11.81 -27.48
N ILE A 45 9.64 12.04 -27.45
CA ILE A 45 8.67 10.98 -27.25
C ILE A 45 8.73 10.10 -28.50
N TYR A 46 9.01 8.81 -28.33
CA TYR A 46 8.99 7.88 -29.45
C TYR A 46 7.54 7.63 -29.85
N LEU A 47 7.10 8.29 -30.91
CA LEU A 47 5.72 8.24 -31.41
C LEU A 47 5.53 7.19 -32.52
N SER A 48 6.36 6.15 -32.55
CA SER A 48 6.27 5.07 -33.56
C SER A 48 6.27 5.59 -35.01
N GLY A 49 6.91 6.72 -35.27
CA GLY A 49 6.98 7.35 -36.60
C GLY A 49 5.99 8.50 -36.82
N GLU A 50 5.08 8.78 -35.89
CA GLU A 50 4.16 9.92 -35.99
C GLU A 50 4.85 11.25 -35.63
N PRO A 51 4.53 12.36 -36.31
CA PRO A 51 5.03 13.69 -35.96
C PRO A 51 4.50 14.16 -34.59
N GLU A 52 5.31 14.92 -33.86
CA GLU A 52 4.99 15.44 -32.52
C GLU A 52 3.73 16.34 -32.50
N GLU A 53 3.32 16.88 -33.65
CA GLU A 53 2.10 17.68 -33.80
C GLU A 53 0.80 16.89 -33.56
N ILE A 54 0.83 15.57 -33.77
CA ILE A 54 -0.35 14.70 -33.61
C ILE A 54 -0.58 14.37 -32.13
N VAL A 55 0.49 14.23 -31.35
CA VAL A 55 0.42 13.88 -29.93
C VAL A 55 0.59 15.13 -29.08
N LYS A 56 -0.55 15.76 -28.80
CA LYS A 56 -0.65 17.01 -28.02
C LYS A 56 -0.15 16.87 -26.57
N GLU A 57 -0.13 15.66 -26.02
CA GLU A 57 0.26 15.40 -24.64
C GLU A 57 1.15 14.16 -24.55
N ALA A 58 2.29 14.29 -23.86
CA ALA A 58 3.22 13.20 -23.60
C ALA A 58 2.65 12.10 -22.70
N SER A 59 1.73 12.50 -21.82
CA SER A 59 1.05 11.60 -20.90
C SER A 59 -0.16 10.95 -21.57
N PRO A 60 -0.40 9.65 -21.35
CA PRO A 60 -1.65 9.03 -21.76
C PRO A 60 -2.83 9.74 -21.09
N SER A 61 -3.92 9.91 -21.83
CA SER A 61 -5.17 10.45 -21.26
C SER A 61 -5.64 9.61 -20.07
N VAL A 62 -6.37 10.24 -19.16
CA VAL A 62 -6.97 9.55 -17.99
C VAL A 62 -7.81 8.34 -18.43
N GLY A 63 -8.51 8.43 -19.57
CA GLY A 63 -9.28 7.32 -20.13
C GLY A 63 -8.40 6.14 -20.58
N ASN A 64 -7.23 6.41 -21.16
CA ASN A 64 -6.27 5.37 -21.54
C ASN A 64 -5.62 4.72 -20.32
N LEU A 65 -5.30 5.51 -19.28
CA LEU A 65 -4.81 4.98 -18.00
C LEU A 65 -5.86 4.09 -17.33
N TYR A 66 -7.11 4.54 -17.29
CA TYR A 66 -8.24 3.77 -16.78
C TYR A 66 -8.36 2.42 -17.50
N TRP A 67 -8.39 2.44 -18.84
CA TRP A 67 -8.47 1.20 -19.61
C TRP A 67 -7.26 0.29 -19.45
N GLY A 68 -6.06 0.87 -19.31
CA GLY A 68 -4.83 0.14 -19.01
C GLY A 68 -4.92 -0.59 -17.66
N PHE A 69 -5.41 0.11 -16.63
CA PHE A 69 -5.66 -0.47 -15.31
C PHE A 69 -6.70 -1.60 -15.37
N ILE A 70 -7.83 -1.36 -16.03
CA ILE A 70 -8.90 -2.36 -16.14
C ILE A 70 -8.39 -3.63 -16.83
N LYS A 71 -7.72 -3.49 -17.97
CA LYS A 71 -7.24 -4.65 -18.75
C LYS A 71 -6.17 -5.45 -18.02
N ARG A 72 -5.26 -4.79 -17.31
CA ARG A 72 -4.09 -5.46 -16.72
C ARG A 72 -4.34 -5.94 -15.29
N PHE A 73 -5.02 -5.14 -14.50
CA PHE A 73 -5.17 -5.39 -13.07
C PHE A 73 -6.57 -5.88 -12.72
N ALA A 74 -7.60 -5.09 -13.05
CA ALA A 74 -8.97 -5.42 -12.65
C ALA A 74 -9.44 -6.76 -13.25
N ARG A 75 -9.11 -7.02 -14.53
CA ARG A 75 -9.44 -8.29 -15.19
C ARG A 75 -8.78 -9.48 -14.51
N SER A 76 -7.48 -9.39 -14.21
CA SER A 76 -6.74 -10.49 -13.57
C SER A 76 -7.27 -10.79 -12.18
N ILE A 77 -7.61 -9.76 -11.40
CA ILE A 77 -8.21 -9.91 -10.07
C ILE A 77 -9.58 -10.56 -10.18
N PHE A 78 -10.42 -10.08 -11.09
CA PHE A 78 -11.76 -10.61 -11.30
C PHE A 78 -11.73 -12.08 -11.70
N GLU A 79 -10.90 -12.44 -12.69
CA GLU A 79 -10.71 -13.83 -13.12
C GLU A 79 -10.16 -14.69 -11.98
N THR A 80 -9.27 -14.16 -11.14
CA THR A 80 -8.73 -14.89 -9.98
C THR A 80 -9.81 -15.14 -8.93
N LEU A 81 -10.59 -14.11 -8.58
CA LEU A 81 -11.66 -14.22 -7.59
C LEU A 81 -12.71 -15.25 -8.04
N ILE A 82 -13.18 -15.16 -9.27
CA ILE A 82 -14.19 -16.08 -9.77
C ILE A 82 -13.63 -17.49 -9.88
N ASN A 83 -12.48 -17.67 -10.55
CA ASN A 83 -12.02 -19.00 -10.90
C ASN A 83 -11.30 -19.73 -9.76
N LYS A 84 -10.70 -19.01 -8.81
CA LYS A 84 -9.92 -19.62 -7.71
C LYS A 84 -10.59 -19.55 -6.36
N VAL A 85 -11.43 -18.54 -6.11
CA VAL A 85 -12.09 -18.38 -4.80
C VAL A 85 -13.49 -18.99 -4.82
N GLN A 86 -14.20 -18.90 -5.95
CA GLN A 86 -15.55 -19.44 -6.13
C GLN A 86 -15.55 -20.76 -6.91
N THR A 87 -14.69 -21.71 -6.52
CA THR A 87 -14.63 -23.05 -7.11
C THR A 87 -15.81 -23.95 -6.76
N GLY A 88 -16.57 -23.64 -5.71
CA GLY A 88 -17.71 -24.45 -5.24
C GLY A 88 -17.30 -25.76 -4.56
N SER A 89 -16.00 -26.02 -4.40
CA SER A 89 -15.46 -27.19 -3.70
C SER A 89 -15.50 -26.99 -2.19
N LEU A 90 -16.20 -27.88 -1.48
CA LEU A 90 -16.23 -27.88 -0.02
C LEU A 90 -14.83 -28.12 0.60
N HIS A 91 -13.97 -28.87 -0.09
CA HIS A 91 -12.61 -29.13 0.37
C HIS A 91 -11.75 -27.86 0.35
N GLU A 92 -11.83 -27.07 -0.72
CA GLU A 92 -11.11 -25.79 -0.82
C GLU A 92 -11.64 -24.77 0.19
N TRP A 93 -12.95 -24.74 0.41
CA TRP A 93 -13.56 -23.93 1.46
C TRP A 93 -13.06 -24.30 2.86
N PHE A 94 -12.98 -25.60 3.16
CA PHE A 94 -12.42 -26.08 4.43
C PHE A 94 -10.95 -25.68 4.60
N ASN A 95 -10.14 -25.83 3.56
CA ASN A 95 -8.73 -25.42 3.58
C ASN A 95 -8.58 -23.91 3.81
N PHE A 96 -9.44 -23.09 3.21
CA PHE A 96 -9.46 -21.65 3.43
C PHE A 96 -9.80 -21.29 4.89
N ILE A 97 -10.88 -21.87 5.45
CA ILE A 97 -11.28 -21.64 6.84
C ILE A 97 -10.22 -22.13 7.83
N SER A 98 -9.64 -23.30 7.60
CA SER A 98 -8.56 -23.85 8.43
C SER A 98 -7.31 -22.96 8.42
N SER A 99 -6.92 -22.45 7.24
CA SER A 99 -5.80 -21.52 7.11
C SER A 99 -6.06 -20.22 7.87
N TRP A 100 -7.29 -19.69 7.78
CA TRP A 100 -7.69 -18.49 8.50
C TRP A 100 -7.66 -18.68 10.02
N LEU A 101 -8.17 -19.81 10.51
CA LEU A 101 -8.09 -20.17 11.93
C LEU A 101 -6.65 -20.31 12.40
N GLY A 102 -5.76 -20.91 11.61
CA GLY A 102 -4.34 -20.99 11.92
C GLY A 102 -3.69 -19.62 12.10
N ILE A 103 -4.00 -18.66 11.21
CA ILE A 103 -3.54 -17.27 11.32
C ILE A 103 -4.05 -16.62 12.62
N LEU A 104 -5.34 -16.80 12.95
CA LEU A 104 -5.93 -16.25 14.17
C LEU A 104 -5.28 -16.83 15.43
N VAL A 105 -4.96 -18.12 15.45
CA VAL A 105 -4.25 -18.77 16.57
C VAL A 105 -2.85 -18.18 16.73
N ILE A 106 -2.10 -18.02 15.64
CA ILE A 106 -0.76 -17.41 15.69
C ILE A 106 -0.84 -15.99 16.24
N LEU A 107 -1.79 -15.19 15.76
CA LEU A 107 -2.04 -13.83 16.26
C LEU A 107 -2.40 -13.83 17.74
N ALA A 108 -3.28 -14.72 18.19
CA ALA A 108 -3.67 -14.82 19.59
C ALA A 108 -2.47 -15.17 20.49
N VAL A 109 -1.63 -16.10 20.07
CA VAL A 109 -0.39 -16.45 20.80
C VAL A 109 0.56 -15.26 20.85
N LEU A 110 0.78 -14.59 19.73
CA LEU A 110 1.68 -13.45 19.64
C LEU A 110 1.21 -12.30 20.54
N MET A 111 -0.09 -11.98 20.51
CA MET A 111 -0.69 -10.97 21.40
C MET A 111 -0.60 -11.38 22.87
N SER A 112 -0.77 -12.65 23.20
CA SER A 112 -0.64 -13.15 24.57
C SER A 112 0.80 -13.00 25.09
N VAL A 113 1.80 -13.30 24.26
CA VAL A 113 3.22 -13.09 24.59
C VAL A 113 3.53 -11.61 24.78
N LEU A 114 3.07 -10.75 23.86
CA LEU A 114 3.26 -9.30 23.98
C LEU A 114 2.62 -8.74 25.25
N TYR A 115 1.41 -9.20 25.60
CA TYR A 115 0.73 -8.81 26.82
C TYR A 115 1.53 -9.19 28.07
N LEU A 116 2.11 -10.39 28.11
CA LEU A 116 2.95 -10.83 29.23
C LEU A 116 4.29 -10.10 29.31
N LEU A 117 4.83 -9.60 28.20
CA LEU A 117 6.07 -8.81 28.19
C LEU A 117 5.84 -7.33 28.56
N ALA A 118 4.63 -6.82 28.33
CA ALA A 118 4.27 -5.44 28.61
C ALA A 118 3.68 -5.21 30.01
N GLY A 119 3.15 -6.27 30.64
CA GLY A 119 2.73 -6.28 32.05
C GLY A 119 3.87 -6.57 33.00
#